data_AF-A0A7C5XV10-F1
#
_entry.id   AF-A0A7C5XV10-F1
#
_cell.length_a   1.000
_cell.length_b   1.000
_cell.length_c   1.000
_cell.angle_alpha   90.00
_cell.angle_beta   90.00
_cell.angle_gamma   90.00
#
_symmetry.space_group_name_H-M   'P 1'
#
loop_
_entity.id
_entity.type
_entity.pdbx_description
1 polymer ?
#
loop_
_entity_poly.entity_id
_entity_poly.type
_entity_poly.pdbx_seq_one_letter_code
_entity_poly.pdbx_strand_id
1 'polypeptide(L)' 'LVLPHPRIAERPFVLVPLAELDPALEVPGAGPVAALRARCGEGGILAREPTPW' A
#
# COMPACT_ATOMS: atom_id res chain seq x y z
N LEU A 1 6.15 -11.18 16.84
CA LEU A 1 5.20 -10.91 15.73
C LEU A 1 4.41 -9.65 16.09
N VAL A 2 4.32 -8.67 15.19
CA VAL A 2 3.56 -7.42 15.42
C VAL A 2 2.65 -7.21 14.22
N LEU A 3 1.35 -7.02 14.48
CA LEU A 3 0.33 -6.79 13.47
C LEU A 3 -0.59 -5.65 13.90
N PRO A 4 -0.91 -4.70 13.00
CA PRO A 4 -0.27 -4.47 11.69
C PRO A 4 1.23 -4.12 11.83
N HIS A 5 2.00 -4.26 10.76
CA HIS A 5 3.42 -3.89 10.78
C HIS A 5 3.56 -2.39 11.14
N PRO A 6 4.41 -1.98 12.11
CA PRO A 6 4.40 -0.63 12.68
C PRO A 6 4.57 0.52 11.68
N ARG A 7 5.22 0.22 10.55
CA ARG A 7 5.54 1.19 9.49
C ARG A 7 4.90 0.83 8.15
N ILE A 8 3.76 0.15 8.17
CA ILE A 8 3.01 -0.18 6.94
C ILE A 8 2.60 1.10 6.17
N ALA A 9 2.23 2.15 6.91
CA ALA A 9 1.78 3.44 6.38
C ALA A 9 2.88 4.29 5.71
N GLU A 10 4.15 3.85 5.76
CA GLU A 10 5.31 4.58 5.22
C GLU A 10 5.93 3.89 3.99
N ARG A 11 5.31 2.82 3.49
CA ARG A 11 5.89 1.97 2.45
C ARG A 11 5.07 2.04 1.17
N PRO A 12 5.51 2.78 0.13
CA PRO A 12 4.81 2.85 -1.15
C PRO A 12 4.61 1.47 -1.79
N PHE A 13 5.61 0.59 -1.69
CA PHE A 13 5.53 -0.77 -2.26
C PHE A 13 4.52 -1.69 -1.57
N VAL A 14 4.01 -1.29 -0.39
CA VAL A 14 2.90 -1.96 0.28
C VAL A 14 1.59 -1.27 -0.07
N LEU A 15 1.55 0.06 0.04
CA LEU A 15 0.34 0.84 -0.11
C LEU A 15 -0.17 0.93 -1.55
N VAL A 16 0.73 1.00 -2.55
CA VAL A 16 0.34 1.08 -3.96
C VAL A 16 -0.37 -0.20 -4.41
N PRO A 17 0.20 -1.42 -4.25
CA PRO A 17 -0.51 -2.64 -4.62
C PRO A 17 -1.80 -2.85 -3.81
N LEU A 18 -1.81 -2.51 -2.52
CA LEU A 18 -3.04 -2.62 -1.72
C LEU A 18 -4.14 -1.68 -2.22
N ALA A 19 -3.79 -0.44 -2.60
CA ALA A 19 -4.76 0.52 -3.12
C ALA A 19 -5.35 0.11 -4.48
N GLU A 20 -4.57 -0.60 -5.30
CA GLU A 20 -5.05 -1.18 -6.57
C GLU A 20 -6.06 -2.31 -6.34
N LEU A 21 -5.90 -3.08 -5.26
CA LEU A 21 -6.80 -4.17 -4.90
C LEU A 21 -8.05 -3.69 -4.17
N ASP A 22 -7.88 -2.91 -3.11
CA ASP A 22 -8.98 -2.34 -2.31
C ASP A 22 -8.54 -1.00 -1.68
N PRO A 23 -8.93 0.14 -2.26
CA PRO A 23 -8.58 1.46 -1.74
C PRO A 23 -9.29 1.80 -0.41
N ALA A 24 -10.41 1.15 -0.11
CA ALA A 24 -11.21 1.37 1.09
C ALA A 24 -10.77 0.45 2.26
N LEU A 25 -9.80 -0.45 2.04
CA LEU A 25 -9.24 -1.30 3.08
C LEU A 25 -8.71 -0.45 4.24
N GLU A 26 -9.20 -0.74 5.44
CA GLU A 26 -8.80 -0.06 6.67
C GLU A 26 -7.54 -0.71 7.27
N VAL A 27 -6.50 0.09 7.52
CA VAL A 27 -5.37 -0.32 8.34
C VAL A 27 -5.66 0.06 9.80
N PRO A 28 -5.80 -0.92 10.72
CA PRO A 28 -6.12 -0.62 12.11
C PRO A 28 -5.14 0.40 12.73
N GLY A 29 -5.68 1.51 13.20
CA GLY A 29 -4.91 2.60 13.82
C GLY A 29 -4.23 3.58 12.84
N ALA A 30 -4.37 3.40 11.53
CA ALA A 30 -3.79 4.29 10.51
C ALA A 30 -4.81 4.84 9.50
N GLY A 31 -5.93 4.14 9.28
CA GLY A 31 -7.01 4.57 8.38
C GLY A 31 -6.98 3.88 7.01
N PRO A 32 -7.74 4.41 6.03
CA PRO A 32 -7.91 3.74 4.73
C PRO A 32 -6.66 3.80 3.87
N VAL A 33 -6.37 2.71 3.16
CA VAL A 33 -5.19 2.55 2.29
C VAL A 33 -5.05 3.70 1.28
N ALA A 34 -6.15 4.19 0.69
CA ALA A 34 -6.10 5.32 -0.23
C ALA A 34 -5.52 6.60 0.41
N ALA A 35 -5.93 6.92 1.64
CA ALA A 35 -5.41 8.08 2.36
C ALA A 35 -3.94 7.89 2.76
N LEU A 36 -3.55 6.67 3.13
CA LEU A 36 -2.17 6.33 3.44
C LEU A 36 -1.28 6.45 2.22
N ARG A 37 -1.70 5.92 1.06
CA ARG A 37 -0.98 6.04 -0.22
C ARG A 37 -0.79 7.51 -0.59
N ALA A 38 -1.85 8.33 -0.50
CA ALA A 38 -1.79 9.75 -0.83
C ALA A 38 -0.76 10.51 0.04
N ARG A 39 -0.62 10.13 1.32
CA ARG A 39 0.37 10.72 2.25
C ARG A 39 1.79 10.19 2.03
N CYS A 40 1.92 8.91 1.69
CA CYS A 40 3.21 8.24 1.54
C CYS A 40 3.88 8.51 0.18
N GLY A 41 3.08 8.74 -0.86
CA GLY A 41 3.54 8.85 -2.24
C GLY A 41 3.83 7.50 -2.90
N GLU A 42 4.28 7.56 -4.15
CA GLU A 42 4.43 6.40 -5.06
C GLU A 42 5.84 6.28 -5.65
N GLY A 43 6.80 6.99 -5.06
CA GLY A 43 8.16 7.07 -5.56
C GLY A 43 8.81 5.69 -5.70
N GLY A 44 9.36 5.42 -6.89
CA GLY A 44 10.08 4.17 -7.18
C GLY A 44 9.17 2.96 -7.41
N ILE A 45 7.85 3.14 -7.56
CA ILE A 45 6.92 2.06 -7.89
C ILE A 45 6.68 2.02 -9.39
N LEU A 46 6.96 0.87 -10.00
CA LEU A 46 6.69 0.58 -11.40
C LEU A 46 5.90 -0.72 -11.46
N ALA A 47 4.78 -0.70 -12.19
CA ALA A 47 4.01 -1.91 -12.46
C ALA A 47 4.87 -2.89 -13.27
N ARG A 48 4.93 -4.14 -12.82
CA ARG A 48 5.56 -5.20 -13.59
C ARG A 48 4.59 -5.66 -14.68
N GLU A 49 5.05 -5.68 -15.92
CA GLU A 49 4.26 -6.29 -16.99
C GLU A 49 4.01 -7.78 -16.71
N PRO A 50 2.78 -8.26 -16.94
CA PRO A 50 2.50 -9.68 -16.81
C PRO A 50 3.33 -10.46 -17.84
N THR A 51 4.20 -11.34 -17.35
CA THR A 51 4.95 -12.28 -18.20
C THR A 51 3.99 -13.32 -18.77
N PRO A 52 3.94 -13.53 -20.11
CA PRO A 52 3.29 -14.71 -20.67
C PRO A 52 3.99 -15.96 -20.13
N TRP A 53 3.21 -17.02 -19.92
CA TRP A 53 3.66 -18.30 -19.38
C TRP A 53 4.74 -18.97 -20.24
#